data_AF-V6Q4F6-F1
#
_entry.id   AF-V6Q4F6-F1
#
_cell.length_a   1.000
_cell.length_b   1.000
_cell.length_c   1.000
_cell.angle_alpha   90.00
_cell.angle_beta   90.00
_cell.angle_gamma   90.00
#
_symmetry.space_group_name_H-M   'P 1'
#
loop_
_entity.id
_entity.type
_entity.pdbx_description
1 polymer ?
#
loop_
_entity_poly.entity_id
_entity_poly.type
_entity_poly.pdbx_seq_one_letter_code
_entity_poly.pdbx_strand_id
1 'polypeptide(L)' 'MMISPESYYEEYLKGKTKEEIMTAIREVKQEIGHLKKHNGKSRLRR' A
#
# COMPACT_ATOMS: atom_id res chain seq x y z
N MET A 1 3.03 12.52 9.16
CA MET A 1 2.27 11.94 10.28
C MET A 1 2.53 10.44 10.26
N MET A 2 3.14 9.87 11.31
CA MET A 2 3.19 8.40 11.40
C MET A 2 1.83 7.94 11.90
N ILE A 3 1.11 7.24 11.05
CA ILE A 3 -0.10 6.51 11.43
C ILE A 3 0.35 5.32 12.28
N SER A 4 -0.19 5.17 13.50
CA SER A 4 -0.01 3.96 14.29
C SER A 4 -0.84 2.82 13.68
N PRO A 5 -0.36 1.56 13.73
CA PRO A 5 -1.11 0.41 13.26
C PRO A 5 -2.51 0.30 13.88
N GLU A 6 -2.64 0.66 15.15
CA GLU A 6 -3.89 0.64 15.92
C GLU A 6 -4.88 1.69 15.40
N SER A 7 -4.44 2.94 15.22
CA SER A 7 -5.28 3.99 14.63
C SER A 7 -5.72 3.64 13.21
N TYR A 8 -4.84 3.04 12.41
CA TYR A 8 -5.18 2.61 11.06
C TYR A 8 -6.24 1.50 11.06
N TYR A 9 -6.13 0.56 12.00
CA TYR A 9 -7.11 -0.51 12.13
C TYR A 9 -8.49 0.06 12.48
N GLU A 10 -8.57 0.89 13.50
CA GLU A 10 -9.84 1.47 13.96
C GLU A 10 -10.50 2.37 12.90
N GLU A 11 -9.72 3.18 12.18
CA GLU A 11 -10.25 4.12 11.19
C GLU A 11 -10.59 3.48 9.84
N TYR A 12 -9.83 2.45 9.40
CA TYR A 12 -9.89 1.98 8.01
C TYR A 12 -10.15 0.49 7.83
N LEU A 13 -9.92 -0.34 8.86
CA LEU A 13 -10.02 -1.80 8.75
C LEU A 13 -11.13 -2.39 9.62
N LYS A 14 -11.57 -1.70 10.67
CA LYS A 14 -12.63 -2.16 11.56
C LYS A 14 -13.93 -2.38 10.81
N GLY A 15 -14.51 -3.57 10.95
CA GLY A 15 -15.74 -3.96 10.26
C GLY A 15 -15.57 -4.44 8.82
N LYS A 16 -14.36 -4.37 8.24
CA LYS A 16 -14.07 -4.97 6.93
C LYS A 16 -13.87 -6.47 7.03
N THR A 17 -14.24 -7.17 5.97
CA THR A 17 -13.98 -8.61 5.87
C THR A 17 -12.51 -8.85 5.55
N LYS A 18 -12.06 -10.08 5.83
CA LYS A 18 -10.69 -10.50 5.49
C LYS A 18 -10.40 -10.33 4.00
N GLU A 19 -11.38 -10.59 3.14
CA GLU A 19 -11.27 -10.49 1.69
C GLU A 19 -11.06 -9.04 1.23
N GLU A 20 -11.77 -8.09 1.82
CA GLU A 20 -11.63 -6.66 1.54
C GLU A 20 -10.25 -6.13 1.97
N ILE A 21 -9.79 -6.53 3.16
CA ILE A 21 -8.47 -6.16 3.68
C ILE A 21 -7.36 -6.74 2.78
N MET A 22 -7.49 -8.00 2.39
CA MET A 22 -6.51 -8.66 1.52
C MET A 22 -6.48 -8.07 0.11
N THR A 23 -7.64 -7.60 -0.39
CA THR A 23 -7.73 -6.88 -1.67
C THR A 23 -6.99 -5.55 -1.59
N ALA A 24 -7.25 -4.74 -0.56
CA ALA A 24 -6.56 -3.46 -0.36
C ALA A 24 -5.03 -3.64 -0.25
N ILE A 25 -4.57 -4.67 0.46
CA ILE A 25 -3.13 -4.97 0.57
C ILE A 25 -2.52 -5.35 -0.80
N ARG A 26 -3.25 -6.09 -1.63
CA ARG A 26 -2.79 -6.47 -2.98
C ARG A 26 -2.63 -5.26 -3.89
N GLU A 27 -3.59 -4.34 -3.86
CA GLU A 27 -3.55 -3.10 -4.64
C GLU A 27 -2.34 -2.24 -4.24
N VAL A 28 -2.14 -2.03 -2.93
CA VAL A 28 -0.97 -1.30 -2.41
C VAL A 28 0.35 -1.95 -2.84
N LYS A 29 0.43 -3.28 -2.80
CA LYS A 29 1.62 -4.01 -3.29
C LYS A 29 1.87 -3.79 -4.78
N GLN A 30 0.82 -3.78 -5.60
CA GLN A 30 0.94 -3.52 -7.03
C GLN A 30 1.43 -2.10 -7.29
N GLU A 31 0.85 -1.11 -6.62
CA GLU A 31 1.24 0.30 -6.76
C GLU A 31 2.70 0.54 -6.37
N ILE A 32 3.16 -0.04 -5.25
CA ILE A 32 4.58 -0.04 -4.86
C ILE A 32 5.44 -0.69 -5.95
N GLY A 33 4.99 -1.78 -6.56
CA GLY A 33 5.66 -2.44 -7.68
C GLY A 33 5.81 -1.50 -8.90
N HIS A 34 4.74 -0.79 -9.26
CA HIS A 34 4.75 0.20 -10.34
C HIS A 34 5.71 1.35 -10.06
N LEU A 35 5.68 1.90 -8.84
CA LEU A 35 6.56 2.99 -8.42
C LEU A 35 8.04 2.57 -8.42
N LYS A 36 8.36 1.35 -7.96
CA LYS A 36 9.73 0.80 -8.03
C LYS A 36 10.20 0.65 -9.47
N LYS A 37 9.34 0.11 -10.35
CA LYS A 37 9.65 -0.04 -11.79
C LYS A 37 9.87 1.30 -12.47
N HIS A 38 9.08 2.31 -12.11
CA HIS A 38 9.21 3.67 -12.63
C HIS A 38 10.51 4.34 -12.14
N ASN A 39 10.81 4.27 -10.85
CA ASN A 39 12.02 4.85 -10.26
C ASN A 39 13.31 4.15 -10.72
N GLY A 40 13.25 2.85 -11.07
CA GLY A 40 14.37 2.13 -11.69
C GLY A 40 14.74 2.66 -13.07
N LYS A 41 13.78 3.13 -13.86
CA LYS A 41 14.02 3.72 -15.20
C LYS A 41 14.60 5.14 -15.12
N SER A 42 14.20 5.93 -14.12
CA SER A 42 14.73 7.29 -13.91
C SER A 42 16.19 7.30 -13.46
N ARG A 43 16.69 6.20 -12.87
CA ARG A 43 18.12 6.03 -12.51
C ARG A 43 19.02 5.61 -13.68
N LEU A 44 18.48 5.03 -14.74
CA LEU A 44 19.25 4.64 -15.94
C LEU A 44 19.42 5.77 -16.96
N ARG A 45 18.83 6.95 -16.72
CA ARG A 45 18.92 8.14 -17.58
C ARG A 45 19.73 9.28 -16.95
N ARG A 46 20.58 8.99 -15.97
CA ARG A 46 21.57 9.94 -15.43
C ARG A 46 22.97 9.36 -15.57
#